data_AF-A0A2L1VGU8-F1
#
_entry.id   AF-A0A2L1VGU8-F1
#
_cell.length_a   1.000
_cell.length_b   1.000
_cell.length_c   1.000
_cell.angle_alpha   90.00
_cell.angle_beta   90.00
_cell.angle_gamma   90.00
#
_symmetry.space_group_name_H-M   'P 1'
#
loop_
_entity.id
_entity.type
_entity.pdbx_description
1 polymer ?
#
loop_
_entity_poly.entity_id
_entity_poly.type
_entity_poly.pdbx_seq_one_letter_code
_entity_poly.pdbx_strand_id
1 'polypeptide(L)' 'MQIAIDEIFTKGAKRIRTMYKPSNYVVGKLYKKLGFIETGECDECGDIILELNISLQKNAN' A
#
# COMPACT_ATOMS: atom_id res chain seq x y z
N MET A 1 -0.84 -10.56 -4.05
CA MET A 1 -0.25 -9.34 -3.45
C MET A 1 1.05 -9.61 -2.71
N GLN A 2 1.13 -10.62 -1.83
CA GLN A 2 2.36 -10.87 -1.05
C GLN A 2 3.60 -11.09 -1.93
N ILE A 3 3.49 -11.92 -2.98
CA ILE A 3 4.58 -12.17 -3.95
C ILE A 3 5.10 -10.85 -4.56
N ALA A 4 4.21 -9.93 -4.93
CA ALA A 4 4.59 -8.65 -5.52
C ALA A 4 5.30 -7.74 -4.50
N ILE A 5 4.83 -7.72 -3.24
CA ILE A 5 5.49 -6.96 -2.16
C ILE A 5 6.90 -7.49 -1.91
N ASP A 6 7.05 -8.82 -1.86
CA ASP A 6 8.35 -9.45 -1.65
C ASP A 6 9.29 -9.18 -2.84
N GLU A 7 8.82 -9.23 -4.08
CA GLU A 7 9.64 -8.88 -5.26
C GLU A 7 10.06 -7.41 -5.26
N ILE A 8 9.17 -6.49 -4.89
CA ILE A 8 9.49 -5.06 -4.78
C ILE A 8 10.53 -4.83 -3.66
N PHE A 9 10.41 -5.54 -2.54
CA PHE A 9 11.37 -5.49 -1.45
C PHE A 9 12.75 -6.02 -1.85
N THR A 10 12.83 -7.16 -2.55
CA THR A 10 14.12 -7.71 -3.00
C THR A 10 14.84 -6.81 -4.00
N LYS A 11 14.11 -5.96 -4.72
CA LYS A 11 14.66 -4.89 -5.57
C LYS A 11 15.13 -3.65 -4.78
N GLY A 12 15.09 -3.68 -3.45
CA GLY A 12 15.59 -2.63 -2.56
C GLY A 12 14.62 -1.49 -2.28
N ALA A 13 13.35 -1.62 -2.67
CA ALA A 13 12.35 -0.61 -2.37
C ALA A 13 12.03 -0.58 -0.87
N LYS A 14 11.93 0.63 -0.32
CA LYS A 14 11.59 0.85 1.09
C LYS A 14 10.10 1.04 1.33
N ARG A 15 9.38 1.47 0.29
CA ARG A 15 7.97 1.88 0.34
C ARG A 15 7.25 1.50 -0.95
N ILE A 16 5.97 1.16 -0.85
CA ILE A 16 5.04 1.00 -1.98
C ILE A 16 3.93 2.03 -1.83
N ARG A 17 3.63 2.76 -2.90
CA ARG A 17 2.41 3.57 -2.99
C ARG A 17 1.44 2.92 -3.96
N THR A 18 0.16 2.94 -3.61
CA THR A 18 -0.94 2.45 -4.46
C THR A 18 -2.18 3.32 -4.23
N MET A 19 -3.20 3.12 -5.05
CA MET A 19 -4.44 3.90 -4.98
C MET A 19 -5.67 3.02 -5.16
N TYR A 20 -6.81 3.50 -4.66
CA TYR A 20 -8.12 2.88 -4.90
C TYR A 20 -9.22 3.93 -4.96
N LYS A 21 -10.26 3.64 -5.76
CA LYS A 21 -11.49 4.44 -5.77
C LYS A 21 -12.18 4.39 -4.41
N PRO A 22 -12.60 5.54 -3.83
CA PRO A 22 -13.35 5.56 -2.57
C PRO A 22 -14.60 4.66 -2.57
N SER A 23 -15.24 4.51 -3.74
CA SER A 23 -16.40 3.63 -3.91
C SER A 23 -16.07 2.14 -3.82
N ASN A 24 -14.80 1.75 -3.96
CA ASN A 24 -14.34 0.37 -3.85
C ASN A 24 -13.84 0.05 -2.43
N TYR A 25 -14.78 0.00 -1.50
CA TYR A 25 -14.52 -0.29 -0.09
C TYR A 25 -13.82 -1.65 0.15
N VAL A 26 -14.04 -2.63 -0.75
CA VAL A 26 -13.44 -3.97 -0.66
C VAL A 26 -11.92 -3.88 -0.84
N VAL A 27 -11.47 -3.16 -1.86
CA VAL A 27 -10.04 -2.97 -2.13
C VAL A 27 -9.38 -2.14 -1.03
N GLY A 28 -10.04 -1.06 -0.57
CA GLY A 28 -9.55 -0.27 0.57
C GLY A 28 -9.34 -1.13 1.83
N LYS A 29 -10.30 -2.01 2.15
CA LYS A 29 -10.18 -2.94 3.29
C LYS A 29 -9.06 -3.97 3.09
N LEU A 30 -8.86 -4.46 1.87
CA LEU A 30 -7.76 -5.38 1.54
C LEU A 30 -6.40 -4.73 1.77
N TYR A 31 -6.18 -3.52 1.26
CA TYR A 31 -4.89 -2.81 1.43
C TYR A 31 -4.61 -2.50 2.90
N LYS A 32 -5.60 -2.03 3.66
CA LYS A 32 -5.45 -1.79 5.10
C LYS A 32 -5.08 -3.07 5.87
N LYS A 33 -5.66 -4.22 5.51
CA LYS A 33 -5.28 -5.53 6.09
C LYS A 33 -3.84 -5.94 5.77
N LEU A 34 -3.30 -5.53 4.63
CA LEU A 34 -1.91 -5.76 4.23
C LEU A 34 -0.94 -4.76 4.88
N GLY A 35 -1.43 -3.80 5.68
CA GLY A 35 -0.63 -2.81 6.39
C GLY A 35 -0.38 -1.52 5.61
N PHE A 36 -1.07 -1.29 4.49
CA PHE A 36 -1.09 0.02 3.86
C PHE A 36 -1.87 1.02 4.71
N ILE A 37 -1.39 2.26 4.76
CA ILE A 37 -1.98 3.37 5.50
C ILE A 37 -2.35 4.46 4.49
N GLU A 38 -3.56 4.99 4.59
CA GLU A 38 -3.99 6.14 3.78
C GLU A 38 -3.13 7.36 4.09
N THR A 39 -2.62 8.03 3.05
CA THR A 39 -1.73 9.19 3.23
C THR A 39 -2.49 10.49 3.46
N GLY A 40 -3.82 10.48 3.30
CA GLY A 40 -4.66 11.68 3.28
C GLY A 40 -4.65 12.42 1.94
N GLU A 41 -3.92 11.90 0.95
CA GLU A 41 -3.88 12.44 -0.42
C GLU A 41 -4.85 11.70 -1.34
N CYS A 42 -5.38 12.44 -2.32
CA CYS A 42 -6.12 11.88 -3.45
C CYS A 42 -5.43 12.29 -4.76
N ASP A 43 -5.56 11.46 -5.79
CA ASP A 43 -5.12 11.84 -7.14
C ASP A 43 -6.13 12.78 -7.84
N GLU A 44 -5.84 13.15 -9.10
CA GLU A 44 -6.68 14.05 -9.90
C GLU A 44 -8.09 13.50 -10.18
N CYS A 45 -8.28 12.18 -10.04
CA CYS A 45 -9.54 11.47 -10.25
C CYS A 45 -10.28 11.18 -8.92
N GLY A 46 -9.70 11.57 -7.78
CA GLY A 46 -10.25 11.32 -6.44
C GLY A 46 -9.95 9.92 -5.89
N ASP A 47 -8.99 9.18 -6.46
CA ASP A 47 -8.54 7.90 -5.90
C ASP A 47 -7.69 8.16 -4.65
N ILE A 48 -7.98 7.42 -3.58
CA ILE A 48 -7.31 7.55 -2.29
C ILE A 48 -5.94 6.89 -2.39
N ILE A 49 -4.89 7.62 -2.01
CA ILE A 49 -3.52 7.11 -2.00
C ILE A 49 -3.20 6.45 -0.65
N LEU A 50 -2.57 5.28 -0.71
CA LEU A 50 -2.01 4.60 0.46
C LEU A 50 -0.53 4.32 0.28
N GLU A 51 0.16 4.22 1.40
CA GLU A 51 1.56 3.84 1.48
C GLU A 51 1.75 2.62 2.39
N LEU A 52 2.62 1.70 1.96
CA LEU A 52 3.14 0.62 2.77
C LEU A 52 4.64 0.83 2.94
N ASN A 53 5.10 0.96 4.18
CA ASN A 53 6.52 0.97 4.50
C ASN A 53 7.01 -0.48 4.72
N ILE A 54 7.64 -1.04 3.70
CA ILE A 54 8.06 -2.45 3.67
C ILE A 54 9.27 -2.66 4.61
N SER A 55 10.12 -1.63 4.74
CA SER A 55 11.31 -1.72 5.60
C SER A 55 10.97 -1.87 7.08
N LEU A 56 9.86 -1.27 7.54
CA LEU A 56 9.40 -1.41 8.93
C LEU A 56 8.73 -2.76 9.19
N GLN A 57 8.05 -3.35 8.20
CA GLN A 57 7.38 -4.64 8.36
C GLN A 57 8.36 -5.83 8.42
N LYS A 58 9.44 -5.80 7.64
CA LYS A 58 10.42 -6.91 7.62
C LYS A 58 11.43 -6.85 8.77
N ASN A 59 11.64 -5.68 9.37
CA ASN A 59 12.49 -5.54 10.57
C ASN A 59 11.76 -5.89 11.88
N ALA A 60 10.43 -6.05 11.84
CA ALA A 60 9.61 -6.42 12.99
C ALA A 60 9.37 -7.94 13.12
N ASN A 61 9.94 -8.75 12.22
CA ASN A 61 9.88 -10.21 12.19
C ASN A 61 11.27 -10.83 12.34
#